data_AF-A0A380FBA4-F1
#
_entry.id   AF-A0A380FBA4-F1
#
_cell.length_a   1.000
_cell.length_b   1.000
_cell.length_c   1.000
_cell.angle_alpha   90.00
_cell.angle_beta   90.00
_cell.angle_gamma   90.00
#
_symmetry.space_group_name_H-M   'P 1'
#
loop_
_entity.id
_entity.type
_entity.pdbx_description
1 polymer ?
#
loop_
_entity_poly.entity_id
_entity_poly.type
_entity_poly.pdbx_seq_one_letter_code
_entity_poly.pdbx_strand_id
1 'polypeptide(L)'
;MGSLSIVAQYYTETSNVLTVPKSVFLPPPNVDSIVVKLMKRDAPLVTIDNEEKFFQMTKAAFGQRRKTINNNYQSLFKNGKEHKQLIAEWFRSGWNRSKKTWRNTFN
;
A
#
# COMPACT_ATOMS: atom_id res chain seq x y z
N MET A 1 -8.78 -4.19 -1.30
CA MET A 1 -7.86 -3.09 -0.91
C MET A 1 -6.53 -3.29 -1.60
N GLY A 2 -6.00 -2.25 -2.23
CA GLY A 2 -4.75 -2.32 -3.00
C GLY A 2 -3.89 -1.08 -2.76
N SER A 3 -2.74 -0.99 -3.42
CA SER A 3 -1.80 0.13 -3.27
C SER A 3 -2.45 1.51 -3.51
N LEU A 4 -3.34 1.60 -4.50
CA LEU A 4 -4.09 2.83 -4.79
C LEU A 4 -4.96 3.29 -3.62
N SER A 5 -5.59 2.37 -2.89
CA SER A 5 -6.42 2.69 -1.73
C SER A 5 -5.61 3.33 -0.61
N ILE A 6 -4.35 2.90 -0.43
CA ILE A 6 -3.44 3.47 0.59
C ILE A 6 -3.01 4.87 0.19
N VAL A 7 -2.67 5.10 -1.08
CA VAL A 7 -2.31 6.43 -1.58
C VAL A 7 -3.48 7.41 -1.40
N ALA A 8 -4.70 6.99 -1.77
CA ALA A 8 -5.89 7.83 -1.61
C ALA A 8 -6.14 8.19 -0.13
N GLN A 9 -6.07 7.21 0.77
CA GLN A 9 -6.30 7.42 2.21
C GLN A 9 -5.17 8.21 2.89
N TYR A 10 -3.95 8.14 2.36
CA TYR A 10 -2.80 8.88 2.88
C TYR A 10 -3.00 10.38 2.75
N TYR A 11 -3.46 10.84 1.57
CA TYR A 11 -3.67 12.25 1.29
C TYR A 11 -5.09 12.75 1.62
N THR A 12 -6.07 11.85 1.72
CA THR A 12 -7.49 12.23 1.81
C THR A 12 -8.27 11.45 2.85
N GLU A 13 -9.31 12.08 3.37
CA GLU A 13 -10.45 11.40 3.98
C GLU A 13 -11.36 10.90 2.86
N THR A 14 -11.28 9.59 2.60
CA THR A 14 -12.06 8.91 1.57
C THR A 14 -13.34 8.34 2.16
N SER A 15 -14.49 8.62 1.55
CA SER A 15 -15.76 7.98 1.89
C SER A 15 -16.60 7.64 0.66
N ASN A 16 -17.37 6.54 0.76
CA ASN A 16 -18.36 6.18 -0.25
C ASN A 16 -19.62 7.00 -0.02
N VAL A 17 -20.09 7.71 -1.04
CA VAL A 17 -21.30 8.54 -0.94
C VAL A 17 -22.52 7.72 -1.33
N LEU A 18 -22.51 7.14 -2.53
CA LEU A 18 -23.60 6.32 -3.05
C LEU A 18 -23.14 5.47 -4.24
N THR A 19 -23.85 4.36 -4.46
CA THR A 19 -23.71 3.53 -5.65
C THR A 19 -24.70 4.01 -6.71
N VAL A 20 -24.24 4.17 -7.95
CA VAL A 20 -25.05 4.59 -9.09
C VAL A 20 -25.27 3.38 -10.00
N PRO A 21 -26.50 2.86 -10.12
CA PRO A 21 -26.81 1.74 -11.00
C PRO A 21 -26.54 2.08 -12.47
N LYS A 22 -26.07 1.11 -13.27
CA LYS A 22 -25.85 1.31 -14.71
C LYS A 22 -27.10 1.73 -15.50
N SER A 23 -28.30 1.43 -14.99
CA SER A 23 -29.58 1.72 -15.63
C SER A 23 -29.90 3.22 -15.76
N VAL A 24 -29.20 4.08 -15.01
CA VAL A 24 -29.42 5.54 -15.03
C VAL A 24 -28.53 6.27 -16.04
N PHE A 25 -27.68 5.54 -16.79
CA PHE A 25 -26.80 6.10 -17.83
C PHE A 25 -27.32 5.79 -19.24
N LEU A 26 -27.02 6.67 -20.20
CA LEU A 26 -27.36 6.47 -21.61
C LEU A 26 -26.14 6.75 -22.52
N PRO A 27 -25.64 5.77 -23.31
CA PRO A 27 -25.99 4.35 -23.27
C PRO A 27 -25.53 3.68 -21.95
N PRO A 28 -26.18 2.58 -21.52
CA PRO A 28 -25.85 1.93 -20.26
C PRO A 28 -24.47 1.24 -20.31
N PRO A 29 -23.59 1.45 -19.31
CA PRO A 29 -22.30 0.77 -19.23
C PRO A 29 -22.45 -0.69 -18.78
N ASN A 30 -21.36 -1.47 -18.89
CA ASN A 30 -21.34 -2.90 -18.51
C ASN A 30 -21.35 -3.13 -16.98
N VAL A 31 -21.00 -2.11 -16.19
CA VAL A 31 -20.78 -2.20 -14.74
C VAL A 31 -21.46 -1.05 -14.02
N ASP A 32 -21.78 -1.24 -12.74
CA ASP A 32 -22.27 -0.16 -11.87
C ASP A 32 -21.15 0.83 -11.53
N SER A 33 -21.56 2.04 -11.13
CA SER A 33 -20.66 3.12 -10.74
C SER A 33 -20.78 3.43 -9.25
N ILE A 34 -19.78 4.11 -8.69
CA ILE A 34 -19.80 4.59 -7.30
C ILE A 34 -19.32 6.03 -7.24
N VAL A 35 -20.00 6.86 -6.45
CA VAL A 35 -19.55 8.22 -6.11
C VAL A 35 -18.72 8.14 -4.84
N VAL A 36 -17.46 8.57 -4.94
CA VAL A 36 -16.51 8.61 -3.82
C VAL A 36 -16.18 10.06 -3.52
N LYS A 37 -16.23 10.43 -2.24
CA LYS A 37 -15.80 11.73 -1.74
C LYS A 37 -14.37 11.63 -1.24
N LEU A 38 -13.51 12.52 -1.73
CA LEU A 38 -12.11 12.65 -1.32
C LEU A 38 -11.90 14.05 -0.76
N MET A 39 -11.75 14.16 0.56
CA MET A 39 -11.42 15.43 1.21
C MET A 39 -9.92 15.46 1.50
N LYS A 40 -9.19 16.41 0.93
CA LYS A 40 -7.77 16.56 1.23
C LYS A 40 -7.57 16.81 2.73
N ARG A 41 -6.62 16.10 3.34
CA ARG A 41 -6.22 16.33 4.72
C ARG A 41 -5.27 17.52 4.82
N ASP A 42 -5.30 18.21 5.95
CA ASP A 42 -4.33 19.28 6.25
C ASP A 42 -2.92 18.72 6.48
N ALA A 43 -2.84 17.53 7.07
CA ALA A 43 -1.61 16.77 7.25
C ALA A 43 -1.82 15.31 6.79
N PRO A 44 -0.76 14.62 6.34
CA PRO A 44 -0.86 13.22 5.95
C PRO A 44 -1.36 12.33 7.10
N LEU A 45 -2.03 11.22 6.76
CA LEU A 45 -2.60 10.29 7.75
C LEU A 45 -1.55 9.76 8.75
N VAL A 46 -0.30 9.59 8.29
CA VAL A 46 0.84 9.15 9.11
C VAL A 46 2.08 9.93 8.71
N THR A 47 2.93 10.25 9.70
CA THR A 47 4.25 10.84 9.45
C THR A 47 5.23 9.76 9.00
N ILE A 48 5.91 9.99 7.88
CA ILE A 48 6.84 9.03 7.26
C ILE A 48 8.16 9.75 7.00
N ASP A 49 9.28 9.12 7.35
CA ASP A 49 10.61 9.67 7.12
C ASP A 49 10.94 9.81 5.62
N ASN A 50 10.42 8.92 4.77
CA ASN A 50 10.62 8.92 3.32
C ASN A 50 9.38 8.37 2.59
N GLU A 51 8.59 9.27 1.99
CA GLU A 51 7.35 8.93 1.27
C GLU A 51 7.61 8.02 0.05
N GLU A 52 8.67 8.27 -0.72
CA GLU A 52 8.98 7.50 -1.92
C GLU A 52 9.21 6.02 -1.59
N LYS A 53 10.03 5.74 -0.58
CA LYS A 53 10.28 4.36 -0.11
C LYS A 53 9.01 3.71 0.44
N PHE A 54 8.17 4.47 1.14
CA PHE A 54 6.90 3.97 1.64
C PHE A 54 5.95 3.55 0.52
N PHE A 55 5.80 4.38 -0.52
CA PHE A 55 4.94 4.04 -1.64
C PHE A 55 5.52 2.94 -2.52
N GLN A 56 6.85 2.87 -2.67
CA GLN A 56 7.52 1.75 -3.32
C GLN A 56 7.26 0.43 -2.59
N MET A 57 7.39 0.43 -1.25
CA MET A 57 7.09 -0.71 -0.40
C MET A 57 5.61 -1.09 -0.52
N THR A 58 4.70 -0.13 -0.37
CA THR A 58 3.26 -0.36 -0.51
C THR A 58 2.91 -0.98 -1.87
N LYS A 59 3.49 -0.47 -2.96
CA LYS A 59 3.27 -1.02 -4.31
C LYS A 59 3.75 -2.47 -4.41
N ALA A 60 4.93 -2.79 -3.89
CA ALA A 60 5.44 -4.15 -3.91
C ALA A 60 4.56 -5.11 -3.10
N ALA A 61 4.08 -4.69 -1.92
CA ALA A 61 3.23 -5.50 -1.05
C ALA A 61 2.01 -6.08 -1.77
N PHE A 62 1.42 -5.32 -2.69
CA PHE A 62 0.22 -5.70 -3.45
C PHE A 62 0.51 -6.14 -4.89
N GLY A 63 1.79 -6.23 -5.30
CA GLY A 63 2.18 -6.58 -6.67
C GLY A 63 1.72 -7.98 -7.10
N GLN A 64 1.87 -8.99 -6.24
CA GLN A 64 1.33 -10.34 -6.50
C GLN A 64 0.24 -10.66 -5.48
N ARG A 65 -1.02 -10.41 -5.87
CA ARG A 65 -2.20 -10.48 -4.98
C ARG A 65 -2.46 -11.86 -4.37
N ARG A 66 -1.95 -12.93 -4.98
CA ARG A 66 -2.10 -14.32 -4.53
C ARG A 66 -0.92 -14.84 -3.71
N LYS A 67 0.11 -14.02 -3.45
CA LYS A 67 1.28 -14.39 -2.65
C LYS A 67 1.29 -13.61 -1.34
N THR A 68 1.94 -14.17 -0.33
CA THR A 68 2.14 -13.48 0.95
C THR A 68 2.99 -12.23 0.77
N ILE A 69 2.78 -11.24 1.62
CA ILE A 69 3.53 -9.97 1.62
C ILE A 69 5.06 -10.22 1.68
N ASN A 70 5.51 -11.17 2.50
CA ASN A 70 6.92 -11.54 2.58
C ASN A 70 7.48 -12.02 1.23
N ASN A 71 6.71 -12.83 0.48
CA ASN A 71 7.13 -13.25 -0.87
C ASN A 71 7.15 -12.08 -1.86
N ASN A 72 6.21 -11.15 -1.73
CA ASN A 72 6.16 -9.97 -2.59
C ASN A 72 7.34 -9.03 -2.37
N TYR A 73 7.87 -8.94 -1.15
CA TYR A 73 9.02 -8.10 -0.85
C TYR A 73 10.37 -8.67 -1.27
N GLN A 74 10.46 -9.96 -1.57
CA GLN A 74 11.71 -10.56 -2.05
C GLN A 74 12.21 -9.89 -3.35
N SER A 75 11.33 -9.29 -4.15
CA SER A 75 11.72 -8.55 -5.37
C SER A 75 12.24 -7.13 -5.11
N LEU A 76 12.02 -6.57 -3.91
CA LEU A 76 12.55 -5.24 -3.55
C LEU A 76 13.98 -5.30 -3.00
N PHE A 77 14.39 -6.43 -2.44
CA PHE A 77 15.69 -6.56 -1.80
C PHE A 77 16.68 -7.30 -2.71
N LYS A 78 17.93 -6.81 -2.76
CA LYS A 78 19.04 -7.56 -3.33
C LYS A 78 19.14 -8.90 -2.58
N ASN A 79 19.21 -10.01 -3.32
CA ASN A 79 19.20 -11.37 -2.78
C ASN A 79 18.01 -11.69 -1.84
N GLY A 80 16.83 -11.08 -2.06
CA GLY A 80 15.69 -11.22 -1.15
C GLY A 80 15.24 -12.66 -0.86
N LYS A 81 15.52 -13.62 -1.76
CA LYS A 81 15.27 -15.05 -1.53
C LYS A 81 16.16 -15.62 -0.41
N GLU A 82 17.42 -15.23 -0.34
CA GLU A 82 18.38 -15.67 0.68
C GLU A 82 18.04 -15.05 2.05
N HIS A 83 17.51 -13.84 2.07
CA HIS A 83 17.15 -13.10 3.28
C HIS A 83 15.69 -13.27 3.73
N LYS A 84 14.97 -14.26 3.19
CA LYS A 84 13.53 -14.47 3.48
C LYS A 84 13.22 -14.62 4.97
N GLN A 85 14.10 -15.26 5.73
CA GLN A 85 13.95 -15.44 7.18
C GLN A 85 14.13 -14.13 7.93
N LEU A 86 15.17 -13.35 7.59
CA LEU A 86 15.41 -12.02 8.17
C LEU A 86 14.25 -11.06 7.90
N ILE A 87 13.69 -11.07 6.69
CA ILE A 87 12.52 -10.26 6.34
C ILE A 87 11.31 -10.71 7.19
N ALA A 88 11.12 -12.02 7.38
CA ALA A 88 10.02 -12.55 8.20
C ALA A 88 10.17 -12.21 9.69
N GLU A 89 11.38 -12.30 10.23
CA GLU A 89 11.70 -11.92 11.61
C GLU A 89 11.49 -10.43 11.84
N TRP A 90 11.90 -9.59 10.89
CA TRP A 90 11.64 -8.15 10.92
C TRP A 90 10.14 -7.86 11.05
N PHE A 91 9.28 -8.50 10.25
CA PHE A 91 7.82 -8.35 10.38
C PHE A 91 7.30 -8.74 11.76
N ARG A 92 7.77 -9.86 12.30
CA ARG A 92 7.32 -10.36 13.61
C ARG A 92 7.81 -9.52 14.78
N SER A 93 8.99 -8.92 14.66
CA SER A 93 9.58 -8.12 15.74
C SER A 93 8.79 -6.84 16.04
N GLY A 94 7.79 -6.51 15.21
CA GLY A 94 7.18 -5.21 15.19
C GLY A 94 8.21 -4.17 14.75
N TRP A 95 7.75 -3.11 14.11
CA TRP A 95 8.54 -1.94 13.71
C TRP A 95 9.51 -1.40 14.81
N ASN A 96 9.30 -1.77 16.08
CA ASN A 96 9.96 -1.26 17.27
C ASN A 96 11.46 -1.63 17.46
N ARG A 97 12.05 -2.58 16.71
CA ARG A 97 13.48 -2.97 16.92
C ARG A 97 14.47 -2.60 15.81
N SER A 98 14.01 -2.08 14.66
CA SER A 98 14.82 -2.16 13.43
C SER A 98 15.44 -0.85 12.92
N LYS A 99 15.48 0.24 13.71
CA LYS A 99 16.24 1.44 13.28
C LYS A 99 17.76 1.18 13.18
N LYS A 100 18.28 0.13 13.84
CA LYS A 100 19.72 -0.17 13.90
C LYS A 100 20.20 -1.10 12.77
N THR A 101 19.36 -2.02 12.30
CA THR A 101 19.75 -3.03 11.30
C THR A 101 19.78 -2.46 9.88
N TRP A 102 18.86 -1.57 9.53
CA TRP A 102 18.71 -1.05 8.17
C TRP A 102 19.81 -0.07 7.74
N ARG A 103 20.46 0.66 8.65
CA ARG A 103 21.60 1.54 8.27
C ARG A 103 22.79 0.76 7.72
N ASN A 104 22.94 -0.53 8.05
CA ASN A 104 24.10 -1.33 7.68
C ASN A 104 23.86 -2.27 6.49
N THR A 105 22.62 -2.43 6.01
CA THR A 105 22.30 -3.36 4.90
C THR A 105 22.07 -2.65 3.55
N PHE A 106 22.14 -1.32 3.51
CA PHE A 106 21.89 -0.50 2.31
C PHE A 106 23.04 0.46 2.01
N ASN A 107 24.28 0.04 2.22
CA ASN A 107 25.45 0.61 1.56
C ASN A 107 26.00 -0.43 0.59
#